data_AF-A0A3D3R263-F1
#
_entry.id   AF-A0A3D3R263-F1
#
_cell.length_a   1.000
_cell.length_b   1.000
_cell.length_c   1.000
_cell.angle_alpha   90.00
_cell.angle_beta   90.00
_cell.angle_gamma   90.00
#
_symmetry.space_group_name_H-M   'P 1'
#
loop_
_entity.id
_entity.type
_entity.pdbx_description
1 polymer ?
#
loop_
_entity_poly.entity_id
_entity_poly.type
_entity_poly.pdbx_seq_one_letter_code
_entity_poly.pdbx_strand_id
1 'polypeptide(L)'
;MKQLMVTLLVLVGFLDLSLIWAGEKKQEETPLEIGDHRELFVDDYLIGSLKGAELRLHHPVDEGPVLKFDKPWEGLFCGYSTIIKDGDVYRAYYRGRPTAGADGDVGEVYCYAESKDGVNWTKPEFTLFEKQGHKKNNIILADAAPMTHNFSPFLDTRPGVPAAEKYKALGGTMNSGLVAFTSPDGIHWKQHPAGSVIPTKMVPYKYMFDSQNVAFWSPVEKKYLSYFRVFKDKIRRIARSESDDFIHWSAPVLMEYTTLDGEAPIEHLYTNQTHPYFRSPHIYLAIAARFMPGRQVLTDEQAKEIGVHPRYFKDTSDAILMTTRGDDTYQRTFLSGYIAGGIGAQNWVSRTNYPALNVVQTGPAEMSVYVNQDYAQPTSHLRRYSLRLDGFASLRADYAGGEMVTKPLVFDGSELSINFSTSAAGGIKVEIQDEQGQPIPGFTLADCREQIGNEVDRVVSWKQGSDLKSLSGKPVRLKFVMKDADLYSLQFQK
;
A
#
# COMPACT_ATOMS: atom_id res chain seq x y z
N MET A 1 9.82 -37.80 80.04
CA MET A 1 10.17 -36.63 80.88
C MET A 1 9.83 -35.37 80.11
N LYS A 2 8.99 -34.53 80.72
CA LYS A 2 8.68 -33.12 80.41
C LYS A 2 7.92 -32.77 79.12
N GLN A 3 6.63 -32.52 79.35
CA GLN A 3 5.76 -31.57 78.66
C GLN A 3 6.40 -30.18 78.51
N LEU A 4 6.04 -29.47 77.44
CA LEU A 4 5.76 -28.03 77.52
C LEU A 4 4.54 -27.70 76.65
N MET A 5 3.80 -26.71 77.13
CA MET A 5 2.37 -26.48 76.95
C MET A 5 2.12 -25.30 75.99
N VAL A 6 0.83 -25.08 75.68
CA VAL A 6 0.16 -23.79 75.38
C VAL A 6 -0.40 -23.59 73.96
N THR A 7 -1.69 -23.93 73.85
CA THR A 7 -2.85 -23.09 73.47
C THR A 7 -2.74 -22.09 72.30
N LEU A 8 -3.58 -22.29 71.27
CA LEU A 8 -4.00 -21.25 70.33
C LEU A 8 -5.54 -21.20 70.29
N LEU A 9 -6.10 -20.00 70.54
CA LEU A 9 -7.53 -19.68 70.47
C LEU A 9 -8.07 -19.86 69.05
N VAL A 10 -9.25 -20.46 68.92
CA VAL A 10 -10.08 -20.44 67.70
C VAL A 10 -11.21 -19.42 67.91
N LEU A 11 -11.19 -18.34 67.13
CA LEU A 11 -12.32 -17.42 66.98
C LEU A 11 -13.14 -17.86 65.76
N VAL A 12 -14.41 -18.21 65.99
CA VAL A 12 -15.38 -18.52 64.93
C VAL A 12 -16.00 -17.20 64.45
N GLY A 13 -15.79 -16.86 63.18
CA GLY A 13 -16.48 -15.78 62.48
C GLY A 13 -17.30 -16.34 61.32
N PHE A 14 -18.62 -16.19 61.38
CA PHE A 14 -19.54 -16.47 60.29
C PHE A 14 -19.28 -15.50 59.12
N LEU A 15 -19.05 -16.03 57.92
CA LEU A 15 -18.96 -15.28 56.67
C LEU A 15 -20.16 -15.65 55.81
N ASP A 16 -21.06 -14.68 55.62
CA ASP A 16 -22.16 -14.72 54.66
C ASP A 16 -21.60 -14.78 53.23
N LEU A 17 -21.91 -15.87 52.52
CA LEU A 17 -21.68 -15.98 51.08
C LEU A 17 -22.79 -15.21 50.34
N SER A 18 -22.43 -14.05 49.78
CA SER A 18 -23.16 -13.47 48.66
C SER A 18 -22.27 -13.52 47.41
N LEU A 19 -22.52 -14.53 46.56
CA LEU A 19 -21.95 -14.60 45.21
C LEU A 19 -22.57 -13.48 44.37
N ILE A 20 -21.81 -12.42 44.14
CA ILE A 20 -22.11 -11.45 43.08
C ILE A 20 -21.60 -12.05 41.77
N TRP A 21 -22.51 -12.57 40.95
CA TRP A 21 -22.26 -12.78 39.53
C TRP A 21 -22.15 -11.40 38.87
N ALA A 22 -20.93 -10.87 38.81
CA ALA A 22 -20.61 -9.77 37.91
C ALA A 22 -20.59 -10.35 36.49
N GLY A 23 -21.72 -10.29 35.80
CA GLY A 23 -21.72 -10.46 34.35
C GLY A 23 -20.85 -9.37 33.75
N GLU A 24 -19.80 -9.75 33.03
CA GLU A 24 -19.03 -8.83 32.19
C GLU A 24 -20.03 -8.13 31.26
N LYS A 25 -20.24 -6.83 31.47
CA LYS A 25 -20.89 -6.00 30.47
C LYS A 25 -19.99 -6.03 29.24
N LYS A 26 -20.37 -6.80 28.22
CA LYS A 26 -19.82 -6.67 26.86
C LYS A 26 -19.93 -5.19 26.50
N GLN A 27 -18.80 -4.56 26.29
CA GLN A 27 -18.73 -3.18 25.81
C GLN A 27 -19.45 -3.14 24.46
N GLU A 28 -20.46 -2.28 24.32
CA GLU A 28 -21.15 -2.08 23.04
C GLU A 28 -20.12 -1.54 22.03
N GLU A 29 -19.73 -2.40 21.08
CA GLU A 29 -18.87 -2.03 19.96
C GLU A 29 -19.70 -1.23 18.97
N THR A 30 -19.31 0.01 18.68
CA THR A 30 -19.97 0.80 17.64
C THR A 30 -19.85 0.08 16.28
N PRO A 31 -20.96 -0.17 15.57
CA PRO A 31 -20.91 -0.79 14.26
C PRO A 31 -20.07 -0.02 13.24
N LEU A 32 -19.34 -0.75 12.40
CA LEU A 32 -18.58 -0.19 11.29
C LEU A 32 -19.50 0.08 10.09
N GLU A 33 -19.52 1.33 9.64
CA GLU A 33 -20.25 1.74 8.43
C GLU A 33 -19.42 1.41 7.18
N ILE A 34 -19.59 0.20 6.64
CA ILE A 34 -18.83 -0.26 5.46
C ILE A 34 -19.57 0.00 4.14
N GLY A 35 -20.88 0.28 4.18
CA GLY A 35 -21.68 0.53 2.98
C GLY A 35 -21.63 -0.63 1.98
N ASP A 36 -21.45 -0.32 0.70
CA ASP A 36 -21.24 -1.28 -0.40
C ASP A 36 -19.75 -1.44 -0.76
N HIS A 37 -18.85 -0.95 0.09
CA HIS A 37 -17.43 -0.94 -0.19
C HIS A 37 -16.81 -2.34 -0.09
N ARG A 38 -15.82 -2.58 -0.95
CA ARG A 38 -14.99 -3.77 -0.85
C ARG A 38 -13.95 -3.61 0.25
N GLU A 39 -13.94 -4.53 1.20
CA GLU A 39 -13.01 -4.54 2.31
C GLU A 39 -11.99 -5.67 2.17
N LEU A 40 -10.71 -5.32 2.38
CA LEU A 40 -9.57 -6.24 2.23
C LEU A 40 -9.08 -6.71 3.60
N PHE A 41 -8.52 -7.92 3.65
CA PHE A 41 -7.85 -8.45 4.85
C PHE A 41 -6.35 -8.07 4.90
N VAL A 42 -6.06 -6.78 4.70
CA VAL A 42 -4.71 -6.19 4.79
C VAL A 42 -4.39 -5.59 6.17
N ASP A 43 -5.43 -5.44 6.99
CA ASP A 43 -5.42 -4.97 8.36
C ASP A 43 -6.52 -5.69 9.16
N ASP A 44 -6.66 -5.36 10.44
CA ASP A 44 -7.68 -5.90 11.35
C ASP A 44 -8.95 -5.05 11.41
N TYR A 45 -9.17 -4.14 10.43
CA TYR A 45 -10.28 -3.20 10.46
C TYR A 45 -11.61 -3.91 10.72
N LEU A 46 -11.88 -5.00 10.00
CA LEU A 46 -13.10 -5.80 10.16
C LEU A 46 -13.07 -6.82 11.30
N ILE A 47 -11.89 -7.20 11.78
CA ILE A 47 -11.73 -8.41 12.61
C ILE A 47 -12.16 -8.11 14.05
N GLY A 48 -13.16 -8.83 14.54
CA GLY A 48 -13.57 -8.79 15.95
C GLY A 48 -12.91 -9.89 16.77
N SER A 49 -12.86 -11.11 16.23
CA SER A 49 -12.14 -12.23 16.86
C SER A 49 -11.63 -13.24 15.85
N LEU A 50 -10.54 -13.91 16.20
CA LEU A 50 -9.93 -15.01 15.43
C LEU A 50 -9.75 -16.23 16.32
N LYS A 51 -9.98 -17.42 15.75
CA LYS A 51 -9.68 -18.69 16.39
C LYS A 51 -9.16 -19.68 15.35
N GLY A 52 -7.88 -20.06 15.43
CA GLY A 52 -7.27 -20.97 14.45
C GLY A 52 -7.16 -20.37 13.04
N ALA A 53 -7.25 -19.04 12.93
CA ALA A 53 -7.08 -18.28 11.70
C ALA A 53 -6.15 -17.08 11.96
N GLU A 54 -5.49 -16.60 10.92
CA GLU A 54 -4.51 -15.50 10.99
C GLU A 54 -4.60 -14.60 9.76
N LEU A 55 -4.13 -13.36 9.88
CA LEU A 55 -3.81 -12.54 8.71
C LEU A 55 -2.48 -13.01 8.12
N ARG A 56 -2.45 -13.28 6.81
CA ARG A 56 -1.26 -13.78 6.09
C ARG A 56 -0.89 -12.86 4.94
N LEU A 57 0.35 -12.37 4.94
CA LEU A 57 0.92 -11.62 3.82
C LEU A 57 1.15 -12.55 2.62
N HIS A 58 0.79 -12.12 1.42
CA HIS A 58 1.07 -12.84 0.18
C HIS A 58 2.14 -12.11 -0.63
N HIS A 59 3.19 -12.82 -1.02
CA HIS A 59 4.28 -12.22 -1.79
C HIS A 59 3.93 -12.17 -3.29
N PRO A 60 4.24 -11.06 -3.97
CA PRO A 60 4.08 -10.97 -5.42
C PRO A 60 4.95 -11.99 -6.16
N VAL A 61 4.44 -12.52 -7.26
CA VAL A 61 5.20 -13.41 -8.14
C VAL A 61 6.10 -12.57 -9.04
N ASP A 62 7.38 -12.93 -9.11
CA ASP A 62 8.34 -12.27 -9.99
C ASP A 62 8.12 -12.69 -11.45
N GLU A 63 7.76 -11.73 -12.30
CA GLU A 63 7.45 -11.91 -13.72
C GLU A 63 8.58 -11.47 -14.66
N GLY A 64 9.68 -10.97 -14.09
CA GLY A 64 10.86 -10.56 -14.85
C GLY A 64 10.89 -9.09 -15.31
N PRO A 65 11.99 -8.71 -15.99
CA PRO A 65 12.23 -7.33 -16.43
C PRO A 65 11.26 -6.95 -17.56
N VAL A 66 10.67 -5.75 -17.48
CA VAL A 66 9.66 -5.26 -18.45
C VAL A 66 10.05 -3.96 -19.14
N LEU A 67 10.94 -3.16 -18.56
CA LEU A 67 11.42 -1.91 -19.16
C LEU A 67 12.89 -1.67 -18.80
N LYS A 68 13.78 -1.72 -19.77
CA LYS A 68 15.21 -1.43 -19.58
C LYS A 68 15.47 0.08 -19.60
N PHE A 69 16.47 0.55 -18.84
CA PHE A 69 16.92 1.95 -18.88
C PHE A 69 18.17 2.09 -19.76
N ASP A 70 18.01 1.85 -21.06
CA ASP A 70 19.06 1.62 -22.05
C ASP A 70 19.26 2.76 -23.08
N LYS A 71 18.58 3.90 -22.92
CA LYS A 71 18.79 5.08 -23.77
C LYS A 71 19.88 6.02 -23.23
N PRO A 72 20.53 6.84 -24.06
CA PRO A 72 21.63 7.73 -23.64
C PRO A 72 21.28 8.75 -22.54
N TRP A 73 20.03 9.20 -22.48
CA TRP A 73 19.49 10.10 -21.45
C TRP A 73 18.87 9.36 -20.25
N GLU A 74 18.79 8.02 -20.32
CA GLU A 74 18.45 7.14 -19.20
C GLU A 74 19.75 6.65 -18.54
N GLY A 75 19.76 5.48 -17.91
CA GLY A 75 20.97 4.78 -17.50
C GLY A 75 20.99 4.40 -16.03
N LEU A 76 22.19 4.38 -15.45
CA LEU A 76 22.48 3.71 -14.18
C LEU A 76 21.66 4.25 -12.99
N PHE A 77 21.28 5.52 -13.01
CA PHE A 77 20.65 6.21 -11.87
C PHE A 77 19.16 6.52 -12.10
N CYS A 78 18.54 5.77 -13.02
CA CYS A 78 17.10 5.80 -13.24
C CYS A 78 16.31 5.35 -12.00
N GLY A 79 15.20 6.01 -11.72
CA GLY A 79 14.50 5.89 -10.45
C GLY A 79 13.15 6.59 -10.45
N TYR A 80 12.47 6.55 -9.32
CA TYR A 80 11.21 7.27 -9.08
C TYR A 80 10.18 7.02 -10.19
N SER A 81 9.96 5.73 -10.46
CA SER A 81 9.01 5.31 -11.47
C SER A 81 7.58 5.46 -10.96
N THR A 82 6.66 5.86 -11.83
CA THR A 82 5.22 5.92 -11.57
C THR A 82 4.48 5.21 -12.68
N ILE A 83 3.57 4.30 -12.33
CA ILE A 83 2.72 3.60 -13.29
C ILE A 83 1.29 4.11 -13.15
N ILE A 84 0.68 4.56 -14.24
CA ILE A 84 -0.71 5.04 -14.24
C ILE A 84 -1.48 4.26 -15.29
N LYS A 85 -2.62 3.70 -14.90
CA LYS A 85 -3.61 3.18 -15.86
C LYS A 85 -4.64 4.27 -16.14
N ASP A 86 -4.76 4.68 -17.39
CA ASP A 86 -5.76 5.63 -17.89
C ASP A 86 -6.50 4.99 -19.07
N GLY A 87 -7.72 4.51 -18.81
CA GLY A 87 -8.46 3.67 -19.77
C GLY A 87 -7.65 2.42 -20.14
N ASP A 88 -7.43 2.25 -21.44
CA ASP A 88 -6.71 1.11 -22.03
C ASP A 88 -5.19 1.33 -22.17
N VAL A 89 -4.65 2.38 -21.55
CA VAL A 89 -3.22 2.71 -21.62
C VAL A 89 -2.61 2.72 -20.23
N TYR A 90 -1.54 1.96 -20.09
CA TYR A 90 -0.61 2.04 -18.98
C TYR A 90 0.50 3.01 -19.36
N ARG A 91 0.81 3.93 -18.46
CA ARG A 91 1.82 4.96 -18.63
C ARG A 91 2.88 4.79 -17.56
N ALA A 92 4.13 4.75 -17.96
CA ALA A 92 5.27 4.74 -17.07
C ALA A 92 6.00 6.07 -17.18
N TYR A 93 6.12 6.77 -16.05
CA TYR A 93 6.95 7.95 -15.89
C TYR A 93 8.15 7.58 -15.03
N TYR A 94 9.35 7.99 -15.39
CA TYR A 94 10.54 7.64 -14.62
C TYR A 94 11.64 8.68 -14.83
N ARG A 95 12.48 8.86 -13.81
CA ARG A 95 13.64 9.74 -13.92
C ARG A 95 14.71 9.09 -14.81
N GLY A 96 15.17 9.82 -15.82
CA GLY A 96 16.35 9.53 -16.62
C GLY A 96 17.59 10.15 -16.00
N ARG A 97 18.64 9.35 -15.77
CA ARG A 97 19.95 9.83 -15.28
C ARG A 97 21.09 8.85 -15.62
N PRO A 98 21.96 9.16 -16.60
CA PRO A 98 23.01 8.24 -17.02
C PRO A 98 24.18 8.17 -16.05
N THR A 99 24.56 9.31 -15.48
CA THR A 99 25.76 9.46 -14.66
C THR A 99 25.43 10.00 -13.27
N ALA A 100 26.27 9.64 -12.30
CA ALA A 100 26.14 10.16 -10.94
C ALA A 100 26.29 11.69 -10.93
N GLY A 101 25.60 12.36 -10.00
CA GLY A 101 25.74 13.79 -9.75
C GLY A 101 24.80 14.22 -8.62
N ALA A 102 24.53 15.52 -8.53
CA ALA A 102 23.75 16.08 -7.44
C ALA A 102 22.25 15.98 -7.70
N ASP A 103 21.48 15.83 -6.63
CA ASP A 103 20.02 15.80 -6.70
C ASP A 103 19.47 17.17 -7.18
N GLY A 104 18.63 17.16 -8.21
CA GLY A 104 18.06 18.37 -8.81
C GLY A 104 19.01 19.15 -9.70
N ASP A 105 20.09 18.53 -10.19
CA ASP A 105 20.93 19.16 -11.22
C ASP A 105 20.33 19.04 -12.64
N VAL A 106 20.94 19.74 -13.59
CA VAL A 106 20.47 19.83 -14.99
C VAL A 106 20.63 18.54 -15.80
N GLY A 107 21.28 17.52 -15.24
CA GLY A 107 21.49 16.21 -15.86
C GLY A 107 20.31 15.26 -15.71
N GLU A 108 19.33 15.60 -14.88
CA GLU A 108 18.12 14.80 -14.65
C GLU A 108 17.00 15.19 -15.62
N VAL A 109 16.35 14.17 -16.17
CA VAL A 109 15.16 14.31 -17.03
C VAL A 109 14.05 13.38 -16.54
N TYR A 110 12.83 13.58 -17.01
CA TYR A 110 11.74 12.62 -16.84
C TYR A 110 11.30 12.06 -18.19
N CYS A 111 11.27 10.74 -18.25
CA CYS A 111 10.98 9.95 -19.43
C CYS A 111 9.58 9.33 -19.35
N TYR A 112 9.08 8.92 -20.50
CA TYR A 112 7.77 8.30 -20.67
C TYR A 112 7.87 6.98 -21.43
N ALA A 113 7.10 5.98 -21.01
CA ALA A 113 6.82 4.78 -21.78
C ALA A 113 5.33 4.44 -21.65
N GLU A 114 4.81 3.68 -22.59
CA GLU A 114 3.42 3.25 -22.60
C GLU A 114 3.25 1.77 -22.95
N SER A 115 2.15 1.20 -22.47
CA SER A 115 1.78 -0.20 -22.68
C SER A 115 0.26 -0.33 -22.79
N LYS A 116 -0.19 -1.41 -23.44
CA LYS A 116 -1.62 -1.80 -23.54
C LYS A 116 -2.01 -2.89 -22.55
N ASP A 117 -1.04 -3.57 -21.96
CA ASP A 117 -1.24 -4.72 -21.06
C ASP A 117 -0.47 -4.58 -19.73
N GLY A 118 0.37 -3.55 -19.59
CA GLY A 118 1.26 -3.36 -18.43
C GLY A 118 2.49 -4.29 -18.45
N VAL A 119 2.67 -5.10 -19.50
CA VAL A 119 3.76 -6.07 -19.63
C VAL A 119 4.72 -5.64 -20.73
N ASN A 120 4.19 -5.33 -21.91
CA ASN A 120 4.95 -4.95 -23.09
C ASN A 120 4.98 -3.41 -23.20
N TRP A 121 6.15 -2.83 -22.95
CA TRP A 121 6.33 -1.37 -22.91
C TRP A 121 7.01 -0.85 -24.16
N THR A 122 6.48 0.25 -24.71
CA THR A 122 7.05 1.01 -25.81
C THR A 122 7.49 2.38 -25.30
N LYS A 123 8.61 2.90 -25.82
CA LYS A 123 9.10 4.27 -25.55
C LYS A 123 8.79 5.13 -26.79
N PRO A 124 7.70 5.91 -26.82
CA PRO A 124 7.41 6.77 -27.96
C PRO A 124 8.48 7.83 -28.15
N GLU A 125 8.71 8.24 -29.40
CA GLU A 125 9.65 9.33 -29.71
C GLU A 125 8.90 10.65 -29.90
N PHE A 126 9.31 11.65 -29.15
CA PHE A 126 8.88 13.04 -29.22
C PHE A 126 10.06 13.93 -29.61
N THR A 127 9.74 15.19 -29.93
CA THR A 127 10.72 16.25 -30.21
C THR A 127 10.58 17.42 -29.22
N LEU A 128 10.19 17.13 -27.97
CA LEU A 128 9.92 18.14 -26.95
C LEU A 128 11.20 18.74 -26.37
N PHE A 129 12.24 17.92 -26.22
CA PHE A 129 13.52 18.30 -25.64
C PHE A 129 14.67 17.70 -26.43
N GLU A 130 15.79 18.41 -26.53
CA GLU A 130 17.04 17.88 -27.10
C GLU A 130 18.04 17.63 -25.98
N LYS A 131 18.55 16.39 -25.86
CA LYS A 131 19.55 16.03 -24.85
C LYS A 131 20.67 15.22 -25.46
N GLN A 132 21.91 15.60 -25.16
CA GLN A 132 23.11 14.94 -25.67
C GLN A 132 23.11 14.78 -27.21
N GLY A 133 22.56 15.76 -27.94
CA GLY A 133 22.41 15.72 -29.40
C GLY A 133 21.24 14.86 -29.92
N HIS A 134 20.45 14.24 -29.05
CA HIS A 134 19.27 13.45 -29.42
C HIS A 134 18.01 14.31 -29.46
N LYS A 135 17.53 14.61 -30.67
CA LYS A 135 16.30 15.40 -30.93
C LYS A 135 15.01 14.58 -30.89
N LYS A 136 15.11 13.26 -31.10
CA LYS A 136 14.01 12.31 -30.96
C LYS A 136 14.28 11.43 -29.76
N ASN A 137 13.39 11.49 -28.77
CA ASN A 137 13.52 10.79 -27.50
C ASN A 137 12.17 10.72 -26.79
N ASN A 138 12.09 9.99 -25.67
CA ASN A 138 10.87 9.83 -24.89
C ASN A 138 10.81 10.76 -23.66
N ILE A 139 11.48 11.90 -23.70
CA ILE A 139 11.56 12.84 -22.57
C ILE A 139 10.33 13.74 -22.57
N ILE A 140 9.65 13.82 -21.43
CA ILE A 140 8.45 14.65 -21.20
C ILE A 140 8.70 15.86 -20.29
N LEU A 141 9.82 15.86 -19.58
CA LEU A 141 10.25 17.01 -18.78
C LEU A 141 11.78 17.04 -18.71
N ALA A 142 12.37 18.15 -19.15
CA ALA A 142 13.79 18.47 -18.98
C ALA A 142 13.96 19.98 -18.81
N ASP A 143 15.18 20.42 -18.51
CA ASP A 143 15.54 21.84 -18.34
C ASP A 143 14.70 22.57 -17.27
N ALA A 144 14.13 21.78 -16.35
CA ALA A 144 13.29 22.23 -15.26
C ALA A 144 13.92 21.86 -13.90
N ALA A 145 15.26 21.88 -13.80
CA ALA A 145 15.95 21.66 -12.54
C ALA A 145 15.51 22.72 -11.50
N PRO A 146 15.26 22.35 -10.22
CA PRO A 146 15.43 21.02 -9.63
C PRO A 146 14.17 20.12 -9.67
N MET A 147 13.10 20.52 -10.37
CA MET A 147 11.82 19.80 -10.39
C MET A 147 11.93 18.41 -11.06
N THR A 148 12.88 18.23 -11.99
CA THR A 148 13.17 16.94 -12.63
C THR A 148 13.75 15.88 -11.69
N HIS A 149 14.10 16.23 -10.45
CA HIS A 149 14.67 15.27 -9.51
C HIS A 149 13.69 14.18 -9.09
N ASN A 150 12.44 14.55 -8.85
CA ASN A 150 11.45 13.71 -8.17
C ASN A 150 10.01 14.03 -8.60
N PHE A 151 9.87 14.55 -9.82
CA PHE A 151 8.60 14.82 -10.48
C PHE A 151 7.66 13.61 -10.40
N SER A 152 6.50 13.76 -9.76
CA SER A 152 5.59 12.64 -9.53
C SER A 152 4.21 12.91 -10.13
N PRO A 153 3.94 12.42 -11.35
CA PRO A 153 2.62 12.50 -11.98
C PRO A 153 1.55 11.68 -11.25
N PHE A 154 0.32 12.15 -11.29
CA PHE A 154 -0.88 11.37 -11.02
C PHE A 154 -2.02 11.76 -11.97
N LEU A 155 -2.93 10.81 -12.18
CA LEU A 155 -4.20 11.05 -12.86
C LEU A 155 -5.17 11.63 -11.83
N ASP A 156 -5.68 12.83 -12.07
CA ASP A 156 -6.60 13.47 -11.15
C ASP A 156 -8.01 12.88 -11.31
N THR A 157 -8.45 12.17 -10.27
CA THR A 157 -9.76 11.52 -10.22
C THR A 157 -10.84 12.40 -9.59
N ARG A 158 -10.54 13.65 -9.23
CA ARG A 158 -11.51 14.59 -8.68
C ARG A 158 -12.66 14.81 -9.67
N PRO A 159 -13.93 14.61 -9.27
CA PRO A 159 -15.08 14.93 -10.11
C PRO A 159 -15.03 16.38 -10.59
N GLY A 160 -15.20 16.58 -11.90
CA GLY A 160 -15.20 17.91 -12.51
C GLY A 160 -13.81 18.55 -12.67
N VAL A 161 -12.71 17.79 -12.57
CA VAL A 161 -11.37 18.32 -12.91
C VAL A 161 -11.37 18.88 -14.34
N PRO A 162 -10.82 20.10 -14.56
CA PRO A 162 -10.69 20.64 -15.91
C PRO A 162 -9.87 19.72 -16.81
N ALA A 163 -10.30 19.53 -18.06
CA ALA A 163 -9.58 18.66 -19.01
C ALA A 163 -8.12 19.09 -19.23
N ALA A 164 -7.82 20.38 -19.10
CA ALA A 164 -6.46 20.92 -19.17
C ALA A 164 -5.54 20.47 -18.02
N GLU A 165 -6.13 19.97 -16.94
CA GLU A 165 -5.48 19.59 -15.68
C GLU A 165 -5.74 18.11 -15.34
N LYS A 166 -6.14 17.30 -16.35
CA LYS A 166 -6.42 15.86 -16.19
C LYS A 166 -5.29 15.14 -15.45
N TYR A 167 -4.06 15.53 -15.73
CA TYR A 167 -2.89 15.08 -14.99
C TYR A 167 -2.31 16.24 -14.20
N LYS A 168 -1.82 15.90 -13.02
CA LYS A 168 -1.14 16.81 -12.10
C LYS A 168 0.15 16.16 -11.62
N ALA A 169 1.09 16.97 -11.18
CA ALA A 169 2.33 16.48 -10.59
C ALA A 169 2.89 17.47 -9.59
N LEU A 170 3.69 16.96 -8.65
CA LEU A 170 4.57 17.74 -7.81
C LEU A 170 6.02 17.40 -8.17
N GLY A 171 6.91 18.39 -8.15
CA GLY A 171 8.35 18.19 -8.26
C GLY A 171 9.13 19.29 -7.57
N GLY A 172 10.34 19.01 -7.11
CA GLY A 172 11.22 19.99 -6.48
C GLY A 172 11.93 19.43 -5.24
N THR A 173 12.90 20.18 -4.73
CA THR A 173 13.79 19.75 -3.65
C THR A 173 13.70 20.70 -2.45
N MET A 174 14.54 20.48 -1.44
CA MET A 174 14.66 21.37 -0.28
C MET A 174 14.94 22.83 -0.65
N ASN A 175 15.57 23.08 -1.80
CA ASN A 175 15.92 24.42 -2.25
C ASN A 175 14.76 25.16 -2.91
N SER A 176 13.80 24.44 -3.49
CA SER A 176 12.65 25.02 -4.22
C SER A 176 11.32 24.88 -3.48
N GLY A 177 11.20 23.93 -2.55
CA GLY A 177 9.92 23.35 -2.16
C GLY A 177 9.30 22.54 -3.30
N LEU A 178 8.06 22.08 -3.12
CA LEU A 178 7.34 21.33 -4.16
C LEU A 178 6.53 22.28 -5.04
N VAL A 179 6.77 22.20 -6.35
CA VAL A 179 6.14 23.00 -7.40
C VAL A 179 5.09 22.15 -8.11
N ALA A 180 3.92 22.75 -8.37
CA ALA A 180 2.82 22.08 -9.06
C ALA A 180 2.98 22.16 -10.58
N PHE A 181 2.58 21.09 -11.26
CA PHE A 181 2.47 21.01 -12.72
C PHE A 181 1.11 20.45 -13.11
N THR A 182 0.68 20.78 -14.33
CA THR A 182 -0.56 20.28 -14.93
C THR A 182 -0.30 19.83 -16.37
N SER A 183 -1.08 18.87 -16.84
CA SER A 183 -1.06 18.41 -18.22
C SER A 183 -2.43 17.86 -18.65
N PRO A 184 -2.90 18.15 -19.88
CA PRO A 184 -4.12 17.55 -20.42
C PRO A 184 -3.95 16.09 -20.82
N ASP A 185 -2.74 15.68 -21.19
CA ASP A 185 -2.46 14.41 -21.87
C ASP A 185 -1.38 13.56 -21.19
N GLY A 186 -0.78 14.08 -20.11
CA GLY A 186 0.28 13.44 -19.36
C GLY A 186 1.65 13.52 -20.04
N ILE A 187 1.75 14.18 -21.19
CA ILE A 187 2.98 14.27 -22.00
C ILE A 187 3.47 15.72 -22.05
N HIS A 188 2.56 16.67 -22.30
CA HIS A 188 2.88 18.09 -22.37
C HIS A 188 2.60 18.76 -21.03
N TRP A 189 3.65 18.94 -20.25
CA TRP A 189 3.56 19.49 -18.90
C TRP A 189 3.80 20.99 -18.85
N LYS A 190 2.98 21.67 -18.05
CA LYS A 190 3.14 23.09 -17.74
C LYS A 190 3.29 23.27 -16.24
N GLN A 191 4.30 24.04 -15.85
CA GLN A 191 4.42 24.48 -14.48
C GLN A 191 3.24 25.39 -14.14
N HIS A 192 2.62 25.16 -12.98
CA HIS A 192 1.56 26.02 -12.48
C HIS A 192 2.14 27.39 -12.06
N PRO A 193 1.47 28.51 -12.37
CA PRO A 193 1.98 29.85 -12.08
C PRO A 193 2.14 30.16 -10.59
N ALA A 194 1.47 29.40 -9.71
CA ALA A 194 1.65 29.52 -8.26
C ALA A 194 3.07 29.18 -7.78
N GLY A 195 3.87 28.48 -8.59
CA GLY A 195 5.22 28.07 -8.22
C GLY A 195 5.22 27.01 -7.11
N SER A 196 5.97 27.27 -6.04
CA SER A 196 6.11 26.35 -4.90
C SER A 196 4.85 26.33 -4.05
N VAL A 197 4.06 25.27 -4.16
CA VAL A 197 2.77 25.07 -3.46
C VAL A 197 2.96 24.46 -2.07
N ILE A 198 4.05 23.72 -1.86
CA ILE A 198 4.51 23.28 -0.53
C ILE A 198 5.93 23.84 -0.33
N PRO A 199 6.06 25.09 0.13
CA PRO A 199 7.37 25.73 0.28
C PRO A 199 8.12 25.16 1.49
N THR A 200 9.44 25.10 1.42
CA THR A 200 10.31 24.54 2.47
C THR A 200 10.01 25.11 3.87
N LYS A 201 9.68 26.41 3.96
CA LYS A 201 9.32 27.09 5.22
C LYS A 201 8.08 26.53 5.92
N MET A 202 7.21 25.81 5.20
CA MET A 202 6.00 25.18 5.74
C MET A 202 6.33 23.89 6.49
N VAL A 203 7.46 23.25 6.17
CA VAL A 203 7.78 21.92 6.65
C VAL A 203 8.76 22.03 7.84
N PRO A 204 8.38 21.60 9.06
CA PRO A 204 9.16 21.83 10.29
C PRO A 204 10.31 20.82 10.47
N TYR A 205 10.98 20.45 9.38
CA TYR A 205 12.11 19.51 9.38
C TYR A 205 13.31 20.12 8.65
N LYS A 206 14.53 19.67 8.94
CA LYS A 206 15.71 20.19 8.25
C LYS A 206 15.95 19.54 6.88
N TYR A 207 15.49 18.31 6.70
CA TYR A 207 15.62 17.57 5.45
C TYR A 207 14.26 17.04 5.03
N MET A 208 13.87 17.33 3.79
CA MET A 208 12.59 16.97 3.19
C MET A 208 12.74 16.82 1.67
N PHE A 209 11.72 16.32 0.98
CA PHE A 209 11.59 16.34 -0.48
C PHE A 209 12.69 15.59 -1.28
N ASP A 210 13.74 15.06 -0.66
CA ASP A 210 14.81 14.28 -1.29
C ASP A 210 14.39 12.80 -1.53
N SER A 211 13.20 12.61 -2.10
CA SER A 211 12.63 11.36 -2.59
C SER A 211 11.51 11.67 -3.59
N GLN A 212 10.94 10.66 -4.25
CA GLN A 212 9.65 10.84 -4.93
C GLN A 212 8.59 11.32 -3.92
N ASN A 213 7.91 12.42 -4.24
CA ASN A 213 6.90 13.04 -3.39
C ASN A 213 5.54 12.82 -4.04
N VAL A 214 4.75 11.92 -3.48
CA VAL A 214 3.54 11.42 -4.14
C VAL A 214 2.37 12.30 -3.77
N ALA A 215 1.43 12.46 -4.69
CA ALA A 215 0.18 13.15 -4.46
C ALA A 215 -0.96 12.50 -5.24
N PHE A 216 -2.19 12.63 -4.73
CA PHE A 216 -3.40 12.12 -5.37
C PHE A 216 -4.64 12.82 -4.82
N TRP A 217 -5.76 12.72 -5.53
CA TRP A 217 -7.08 13.07 -4.99
C TRP A 217 -7.64 11.90 -4.16
N SER A 218 -7.97 12.14 -2.90
CA SER A 218 -8.69 11.20 -2.04
C SER A 218 -10.21 11.41 -2.20
N PRO A 219 -10.96 10.44 -2.74
CA PRO A 219 -12.41 10.56 -2.84
C PRO A 219 -13.12 10.47 -1.48
N VAL A 220 -12.48 9.83 -0.49
CA VAL A 220 -13.06 9.61 0.84
C VAL A 220 -12.87 10.83 1.73
N GLU A 221 -11.66 11.39 1.72
CA GLU A 221 -11.37 12.61 2.48
C GLU A 221 -11.82 13.87 1.73
N LYS A 222 -12.09 13.76 0.42
CA LYS A 222 -12.44 14.88 -0.48
C LYS A 222 -11.37 15.97 -0.47
N LYS A 223 -10.11 15.54 -0.48
CA LYS A 223 -8.91 16.39 -0.47
C LYS A 223 -7.88 15.84 -1.44
N TYR A 224 -7.03 16.71 -1.97
CA TYR A 224 -5.73 16.28 -2.44
C TYR A 224 -4.84 15.99 -1.25
N LEU A 225 -4.12 14.88 -1.32
CA LEU A 225 -3.14 14.49 -0.33
C LEU A 225 -1.76 14.47 -0.97
N SER A 226 -0.73 14.80 -0.19
CA SER A 226 0.66 14.61 -0.56
C SER A 226 1.41 13.91 0.56
N TYR A 227 2.13 12.85 0.22
CA TYR A 227 2.99 12.11 1.14
C TYR A 227 4.45 12.25 0.71
N PHE A 228 5.28 12.74 1.61
CA PHE A 228 6.69 12.99 1.34
C PHE A 228 7.57 12.63 2.53
N ARG A 229 8.84 12.40 2.22
CA ARG A 229 9.83 12.00 3.22
C ARG A 229 10.37 13.23 3.95
N VAL A 230 10.56 13.08 5.25
CA VAL A 230 11.25 14.02 6.15
C VAL A 230 12.31 13.27 6.96
N PHE A 231 13.23 14.01 7.60
CA PHE A 231 14.10 13.45 8.64
C PHE A 231 13.66 13.89 10.03
N LYS A 232 13.31 12.92 10.86
CA LYS A 232 13.07 13.10 12.30
C LYS A 232 13.96 12.11 13.05
N ASP A 233 14.65 12.59 14.07
CA ASP A 233 15.56 11.78 14.90
C ASP A 233 16.62 11.01 14.08
N LYS A 234 17.11 11.66 13.02
CA LYS A 234 18.06 11.10 12.03
C LYS A 234 17.52 9.91 11.21
N ILE A 235 16.24 9.59 11.33
CA ILE A 235 15.56 8.53 10.57
C ILE A 235 14.68 9.16 9.49
N ARG A 236 14.60 8.47 8.34
CA ARG A 236 13.74 8.86 7.22
C ARG A 236 12.31 8.43 7.55
N ARG A 237 11.42 9.40 7.73
CA ARG A 237 10.01 9.19 8.08
C ARG A 237 9.09 9.86 7.06
N ILE A 238 7.81 9.52 7.08
CA ILE A 238 6.82 10.06 6.14
C ILE A 238 5.99 11.13 6.84
N ALA A 239 5.70 12.21 6.13
CA ALA A 239 4.73 13.21 6.51
C ALA A 239 3.66 13.31 5.42
N ARG A 240 2.45 13.73 5.82
CA ARG A 240 1.33 14.03 4.93
C ARG A 240 0.94 15.50 5.00
N SER A 241 0.46 16.04 3.89
CA SER A 241 -0.18 17.36 3.82
C SER A 241 -1.43 17.23 2.95
N GLU A 242 -2.41 18.11 3.16
CA GLU A 242 -3.70 18.09 2.48
C GLU A 242 -4.02 19.45 1.83
N SER A 243 -4.85 19.42 0.80
CA SER A 243 -5.30 20.60 0.06
C SER A 243 -6.69 20.40 -0.53
N ASP A 244 -7.52 21.43 -0.53
CA ASP A 244 -8.81 21.43 -1.22
C ASP A 244 -8.69 21.62 -2.74
N ASP A 245 -7.63 22.29 -3.19
CA ASP A 245 -7.52 22.83 -4.54
C ASP A 245 -6.20 22.50 -5.25
N PHE A 246 -5.33 21.71 -4.63
CA PHE A 246 -3.99 21.32 -5.09
C PHE A 246 -2.95 22.46 -5.05
N ILE A 247 -3.34 23.67 -4.65
CA ILE A 247 -2.49 24.86 -4.64
C ILE A 247 -2.18 25.31 -3.21
N HIS A 248 -3.19 25.32 -2.33
CA HIS A 248 -3.04 25.73 -0.95
C HIS A 248 -2.99 24.50 -0.05
N TRP A 249 -1.82 24.23 0.51
CA TRP A 249 -1.55 23.05 1.31
C TRP A 249 -1.47 23.37 2.80
N SER A 250 -1.91 22.43 3.63
CA SER A 250 -1.81 22.51 5.09
C SER A 250 -0.37 22.27 5.57
N ALA A 251 -0.08 22.69 6.81
CA ALA A 251 1.16 22.29 7.46
C ALA A 251 1.23 20.76 7.57
N PRO A 252 2.40 20.13 7.31
CA PRO A 252 2.47 18.69 7.27
C PRO A 252 2.36 18.05 8.64
N VAL A 253 1.64 16.94 8.69
CA VAL A 253 1.52 16.06 9.84
C VAL A 253 2.47 14.87 9.64
N LEU A 254 3.24 14.55 10.67
CA LEU A 254 4.09 13.36 10.65
C LEU A 254 3.22 12.11 10.76
N MET A 255 3.45 11.13 9.89
CA MET A 255 2.76 9.85 9.97
C MET A 255 3.36 9.01 11.09
N GLU A 256 2.54 8.48 11.99
CA GLU A 256 2.91 7.46 12.97
C GLU A 256 2.70 6.04 12.42
N TYR A 257 3.19 5.03 13.14
CA TYR A 257 3.16 3.63 12.68
C TYR A 257 2.74 2.69 13.80
N THR A 258 1.76 1.84 13.54
CA THR A 258 1.19 0.88 14.50
C THR A 258 1.17 -0.53 13.92
N THR A 259 1.32 -1.53 14.78
CA THR A 259 1.01 -2.93 14.48
C THR A 259 -0.34 -3.29 15.10
N LEU A 260 -0.74 -4.55 14.98
CA LEU A 260 -1.93 -5.06 15.68
C LEU A 260 -1.78 -5.03 17.20
N ASP A 261 -0.54 -5.10 17.69
CA ASP A 261 -0.23 -5.25 19.13
C ASP A 261 0.30 -3.95 19.78
N GLY A 262 0.28 -2.83 19.05
CA GLY A 262 0.73 -1.52 19.57
C GLY A 262 1.61 -0.76 18.60
N GLU A 263 2.68 -0.13 19.09
CA GLU A 263 3.59 0.67 18.26
C GLU A 263 4.40 -0.20 17.28
N ALA A 264 4.63 0.30 16.07
CA ALA A 264 5.49 -0.35 15.09
C ALA A 264 6.93 0.18 15.13
N PRO A 265 7.92 -0.61 14.67
CA PRO A 265 9.30 -0.15 14.56
C PRO A 265 9.45 1.09 13.66
N ILE A 266 10.25 2.05 14.11
CA ILE A 266 10.65 3.20 13.31
C ILE A 266 11.85 2.82 12.45
N GLU A 267 11.63 2.71 11.13
CA GLU A 267 12.64 2.32 10.15
C GLU A 267 12.92 3.44 9.15
N HIS A 268 14.03 3.35 8.40
CA HIS A 268 14.32 4.30 7.32
C HIS A 268 13.45 4.02 6.10
N LEU A 269 12.34 4.75 5.96
CA LEU A 269 11.45 4.66 4.79
C LEU A 269 11.87 5.69 3.75
N TYR A 270 12.34 5.23 2.59
CA TYR A 270 12.94 6.10 1.58
C TYR A 270 11.90 6.67 0.60
N THR A 271 11.14 5.82 -0.09
CA THR A 271 9.94 6.18 -0.85
C THR A 271 8.74 5.52 -0.18
N ASN A 272 7.60 6.22 -0.06
CA ASN A 272 6.39 5.65 0.56
C ASN A 272 5.47 4.96 -0.45
N GLN A 273 5.40 5.48 -1.67
CA GLN A 273 4.49 5.05 -2.72
C GLN A 273 3.02 4.92 -2.28
N THR A 274 2.57 5.82 -1.41
CA THR A 274 1.22 5.83 -0.88
C THR A 274 0.22 6.27 -1.94
N HIS A 275 -0.80 5.46 -2.18
CA HIS A 275 -1.86 5.74 -3.16
C HIS A 275 -3.15 4.98 -2.81
N PRO A 276 -4.33 5.45 -3.25
CA PRO A 276 -5.59 4.71 -3.08
C PRO A 276 -5.58 3.40 -3.85
N TYR A 277 -6.05 2.31 -3.23
CA TYR A 277 -6.26 1.07 -3.95
C TYR A 277 -7.41 1.21 -4.95
N PHE A 278 -7.19 0.83 -6.22
CA PHE A 278 -8.11 1.13 -7.31
C PHE A 278 -9.49 0.45 -7.21
N ARG A 279 -9.63 -0.64 -6.41
CA ARG A 279 -10.94 -1.28 -6.13
C ARG A 279 -11.56 -0.88 -4.79
N SER A 280 -10.78 -0.27 -3.90
CA SER A 280 -11.20 0.14 -2.56
C SER A 280 -10.50 1.45 -2.19
N PRO A 281 -10.90 2.59 -2.79
CA PRO A 281 -10.15 3.84 -2.67
C PRO A 281 -10.19 4.47 -1.27
N HIS A 282 -10.89 3.86 -0.30
CA HIS A 282 -10.82 4.18 1.12
C HIS A 282 -9.66 3.50 1.85
N ILE A 283 -8.96 2.57 1.19
CA ILE A 283 -7.76 1.91 1.70
C ILE A 283 -6.58 2.41 0.87
N TYR A 284 -5.65 3.10 1.52
CA TYR A 284 -4.41 3.55 0.87
C TYR A 284 -3.34 2.50 1.10
N LEU A 285 -2.71 2.07 0.01
CA LEU A 285 -1.58 1.17 0.02
C LEU A 285 -0.30 1.99 -0.01
N ALA A 286 0.67 1.63 0.81
CA ALA A 286 2.03 2.18 0.80
C ALA A 286 3.03 1.03 0.67
N ILE A 287 3.39 0.72 -0.59
CA ILE A 287 4.49 -0.22 -0.87
C ILE A 287 5.78 0.58 -0.80
N ALA A 288 6.36 0.65 0.40
CA ALA A 288 7.45 1.57 0.71
C ALA A 288 8.82 0.90 0.55
N ALA A 289 9.82 1.67 0.12
CA ALA A 289 11.22 1.24 0.19
C ALA A 289 11.72 1.36 1.63
N ARG A 290 12.03 0.22 2.27
CA ARG A 290 12.79 0.20 3.52
C ARG A 290 14.27 0.14 3.19
N PHE A 291 15.00 1.13 3.69
CA PHE A 291 16.42 1.32 3.42
C PHE A 291 17.26 0.95 4.64
N MET A 292 18.33 0.20 4.44
CA MET A 292 19.21 -0.30 5.50
C MET A 292 20.60 0.32 5.35
N PRO A 293 20.83 1.55 5.88
CA PRO A 293 22.10 2.25 5.73
C PRO A 293 23.24 1.46 6.38
N GLY A 294 24.37 1.34 5.68
CA GLY A 294 25.57 0.64 6.15
C GLY A 294 25.44 -0.89 6.21
N ARG A 295 24.29 -1.46 5.83
CA ARG A 295 24.08 -2.91 5.81
C ARG A 295 24.61 -3.50 4.50
N GLN A 296 25.93 -3.49 4.35
CA GLN A 296 26.66 -3.99 3.19
C GLN A 296 26.64 -5.53 3.14
N VAL A 297 26.39 -6.08 1.94
CA VAL A 297 26.45 -7.53 1.67
C VAL A 297 27.61 -7.89 0.75
N LEU A 298 27.86 -7.07 -0.29
CA LEU A 298 28.85 -7.38 -1.32
C LEU A 298 30.27 -7.05 -0.84
N THR A 299 31.24 -7.84 -1.29
CA THR A 299 32.66 -7.43 -1.30
C THR A 299 32.93 -6.45 -2.45
N ASP A 300 34.09 -5.77 -2.41
CA ASP A 300 34.51 -4.88 -3.49
C ASP A 300 34.70 -5.62 -4.82
N GLU A 301 35.15 -6.89 -4.78
CA GLU A 301 35.28 -7.76 -5.95
C GLU A 301 33.92 -8.08 -6.58
N GLN A 302 32.93 -8.48 -5.77
CA GLN A 302 31.57 -8.75 -6.25
C GLN A 302 30.92 -7.49 -6.83
N ALA A 303 31.12 -6.33 -6.18
CA ALA A 303 30.64 -5.05 -6.68
C ALA A 303 31.27 -4.71 -8.04
N LYS A 304 32.56 -4.95 -8.21
CA LYS A 304 33.26 -4.77 -9.48
C LYS A 304 32.75 -5.73 -10.56
N GLU A 305 32.46 -6.98 -10.22
CA GLU A 305 31.96 -8.01 -11.14
C GLU A 305 30.61 -7.63 -11.74
N ILE A 306 29.66 -7.15 -10.93
CA ILE A 306 28.35 -6.69 -11.41
C ILE A 306 28.37 -5.27 -12.00
N GLY A 307 29.51 -4.58 -11.91
CA GLY A 307 29.68 -3.22 -12.44
C GLY A 307 28.87 -2.15 -11.71
N VAL A 308 28.51 -2.36 -10.44
CA VAL A 308 27.79 -1.34 -9.65
C VAL A 308 28.72 -0.15 -9.36
N HIS A 309 28.18 1.07 -9.43
CA HIS A 309 28.95 2.27 -9.11
C HIS A 309 29.53 2.20 -7.68
N PRO A 310 30.82 2.55 -7.44
CA PRO A 310 31.49 2.33 -6.15
C PRO A 310 30.89 2.99 -4.91
N ARG A 311 29.94 3.92 -5.09
CA ARG A 311 29.22 4.61 -4.01
C ARG A 311 27.89 3.95 -3.61
N TYR A 312 27.45 2.91 -4.32
CA TYR A 312 26.08 2.39 -4.23
C TYR A 312 25.98 0.89 -3.90
N PHE A 313 26.95 0.32 -3.17
CA PHE A 313 26.88 -1.10 -2.75
C PHE A 313 27.13 -1.32 -1.26
N LYS A 314 27.16 -0.23 -0.46
CA LYS A 314 27.43 -0.28 0.99
C LYS A 314 26.16 -0.21 1.85
N ASP A 315 25.01 -0.32 1.22
CA ASP A 315 23.69 -0.37 1.85
C ASP A 315 22.83 -1.43 1.16
N THR A 316 21.67 -1.74 1.74
CA THR A 316 20.66 -2.63 1.15
C THR A 316 19.26 -2.04 1.28
N SER A 317 18.31 -2.60 0.54
CA SER A 317 16.89 -2.25 0.64
C SER A 317 15.97 -3.36 0.19
N ASP A 318 14.75 -3.33 0.72
CA ASP A 318 13.60 -4.13 0.30
C ASP A 318 12.34 -3.26 0.21
N ALA A 319 11.26 -3.82 -0.32
CA ALA A 319 9.94 -3.21 -0.29
C ALA A 319 9.11 -3.83 0.85
N ILE A 320 8.36 -3.01 1.57
CA ILE A 320 7.42 -3.42 2.62
C ILE A 320 6.00 -2.96 2.27
N LEU A 321 4.99 -3.57 2.88
CA LEU A 321 3.59 -3.16 2.73
C LEU A 321 3.11 -2.47 4.01
N MET A 322 2.50 -1.30 3.86
CA MET A 322 1.77 -0.61 4.92
C MET A 322 0.42 -0.14 4.36
N THR A 323 -0.56 0.07 5.23
CA THR A 323 -1.87 0.60 4.85
C THR A 323 -2.28 1.77 5.74
N THR A 324 -3.17 2.62 5.26
CA THR A 324 -3.87 3.63 6.07
C THR A 324 -5.25 3.85 5.46
N ARG A 325 -6.21 4.33 6.27
CA ARG A 325 -7.58 4.61 5.84
C ARG A 325 -7.90 6.11 5.90
N GLY A 326 -6.85 6.95 5.84
CA GLY A 326 -6.96 8.41 5.75
C GLY A 326 -6.68 9.17 7.04
N ASP A 327 -6.16 8.50 8.07
CA ASP A 327 -5.67 9.14 9.30
C ASP A 327 -4.17 9.51 9.18
N ASP A 328 -3.56 9.93 10.29
CA ASP A 328 -2.14 10.23 10.41
C ASP A 328 -1.30 9.01 10.82
N THR A 329 -1.84 7.79 10.65
CA THR A 329 -1.18 6.56 11.07
C THR A 329 -1.12 5.54 9.93
N TYR A 330 0.04 4.91 9.76
CA TYR A 330 0.16 3.72 8.94
C TYR A 330 0.03 2.47 9.80
N GLN A 331 -0.85 1.58 9.38
CA GLN A 331 -0.88 0.21 9.87
C GLN A 331 0.25 -0.60 9.21
N ARG A 332 1.10 -1.16 10.06
CA ARG A 332 2.23 -2.05 9.80
C ARG A 332 1.85 -3.49 10.18
N THR A 333 0.71 -3.96 9.67
CA THR A 333 0.19 -5.32 9.93
C THR A 333 1.25 -6.40 9.73
N PHE A 334 2.09 -6.23 8.71
CA PHE A 334 3.17 -7.14 8.37
C PHE A 334 4.52 -6.41 8.42
N LEU A 335 5.46 -6.91 9.23
CA LEU A 335 6.80 -6.32 9.38
C LEU A 335 7.86 -6.95 8.47
N SER A 336 7.55 -8.09 7.85
CA SER A 336 8.40 -8.76 6.88
C SER A 336 8.50 -7.98 5.56
N GLY A 337 9.58 -8.22 4.80
CA GLY A 337 9.72 -7.64 3.46
C GLY A 337 8.63 -8.18 2.54
N TYR A 338 7.89 -7.30 1.88
CA TYR A 338 6.87 -7.63 0.90
C TYR A 338 7.48 -8.11 -0.43
N ILE A 339 8.48 -7.37 -0.93
CA ILE A 339 9.35 -7.79 -2.05
C ILE A 339 10.79 -7.72 -1.54
N ALA A 340 11.37 -8.89 -1.29
CA ALA A 340 12.74 -9.04 -0.79
C ALA A 340 13.75 -9.17 -1.93
N GLY A 341 15.04 -8.97 -1.62
CA GLY A 341 16.13 -9.18 -2.57
C GLY A 341 16.21 -10.63 -3.04
N GLY A 342 16.34 -10.82 -4.36
CA GLY A 342 16.48 -12.12 -4.98
C GLY A 342 17.88 -12.75 -4.81
N ILE A 343 18.07 -13.88 -5.48
CA ILE A 343 19.37 -14.57 -5.54
C ILE A 343 20.35 -13.76 -6.41
N GLY A 344 21.59 -13.58 -5.91
CA GLY A 344 22.68 -12.94 -6.64
C GLY A 344 22.99 -11.51 -6.18
N ALA A 345 24.25 -11.10 -6.32
CA ALA A 345 24.82 -9.86 -5.80
C ALA A 345 24.09 -8.59 -6.27
N GLN A 346 23.56 -8.59 -7.50
CA GLN A 346 22.84 -7.46 -8.10
C GLN A 346 21.61 -7.01 -7.29
N ASN A 347 21.03 -7.92 -6.49
CA ASN A 347 19.86 -7.66 -5.64
C ASN A 347 20.18 -7.04 -4.27
N TRP A 348 21.47 -6.91 -3.91
CA TRP A 348 21.90 -6.56 -2.55
C TRP A 348 22.74 -5.28 -2.51
N VAL A 349 22.43 -4.32 -3.39
CA VAL A 349 23.09 -3.02 -3.49
C VAL A 349 22.20 -1.87 -3.01
N SER A 350 22.74 -0.65 -2.91
CA SER A 350 21.98 0.52 -2.49
C SER A 350 20.87 0.83 -3.52
N ARG A 351 19.64 1.03 -3.03
CA ARG A 351 18.48 1.50 -3.83
C ARG A 351 18.00 0.53 -4.92
N THR A 352 18.48 -0.71 -4.94
CA THR A 352 17.80 -1.78 -5.68
C THR A 352 16.57 -2.24 -4.90
N ASN A 353 15.59 -2.82 -5.58
CA ASN A 353 14.28 -3.19 -5.03
C ASN A 353 13.40 -2.00 -4.61
N TYR A 354 13.56 -0.83 -5.24
CA TYR A 354 12.71 0.32 -4.93
C TYR A 354 11.38 0.24 -5.70
N PRO A 355 10.23 0.19 -5.01
CA PRO A 355 8.94 0.09 -5.67
C PRO A 355 8.61 1.37 -6.44
N ALA A 356 7.99 1.20 -7.60
CA ALA A 356 7.34 2.26 -8.34
C ALA A 356 6.03 2.69 -7.66
N LEU A 357 5.56 3.90 -7.96
CA LEU A 357 4.25 4.38 -7.52
C LEU A 357 3.12 3.65 -8.28
N ASN A 358 2.09 3.27 -7.52
CA ASN A 358 0.83 2.61 -7.89
C ASN A 358 0.88 1.10 -8.14
N VAL A 359 -0.18 0.43 -7.68
CA VAL A 359 -0.61 -0.90 -8.12
C VAL A 359 -1.65 -0.73 -9.22
N VAL A 360 -1.54 -1.51 -10.31
CA VAL A 360 -2.48 -1.43 -11.44
C VAL A 360 -2.99 -2.81 -11.83
N GLN A 361 -4.29 -2.90 -12.17
CA GLN A 361 -4.85 -4.13 -12.72
C GLN A 361 -4.27 -4.41 -14.11
N THR A 362 -3.62 -5.56 -14.30
CA THR A 362 -2.98 -6.00 -15.56
C THR A 362 -3.67 -7.20 -16.22
N GLY A 363 -4.67 -7.78 -15.56
CA GLY A 363 -5.53 -8.81 -16.16
C GLY A 363 -6.91 -8.87 -15.49
N PRO A 364 -7.82 -9.72 -15.97
CA PRO A 364 -9.16 -9.85 -15.41
C PRO A 364 -9.18 -10.21 -13.92
N ALA A 365 -8.21 -11.02 -13.47
CA ALA A 365 -8.04 -11.45 -12.09
C ALA A 365 -6.64 -11.14 -11.54
N GLU A 366 -5.86 -10.30 -12.23
CA GLU A 366 -4.45 -10.02 -11.92
C GLU A 366 -4.21 -8.51 -11.77
N MET A 367 -3.38 -8.15 -10.79
CA MET A 367 -2.77 -6.83 -10.64
C MET A 367 -1.25 -6.93 -10.64
N SER A 368 -0.58 -5.85 -11.02
CA SER A 368 0.88 -5.75 -11.01
C SER A 368 1.37 -4.61 -10.14
N VAL A 369 2.52 -4.86 -9.54
CA VAL A 369 3.41 -3.85 -8.96
C VAL A 369 4.74 -3.89 -9.70
N TYR A 370 5.46 -2.77 -9.70
CA TYR A 370 6.71 -2.65 -10.44
C TYR A 370 7.81 -2.16 -9.51
N VAL A 371 9.03 -2.62 -9.78
CA VAL A 371 10.18 -2.36 -8.91
C VAL A 371 11.38 -2.00 -9.75
N ASN A 372 12.04 -0.90 -9.41
CA ASN A 372 13.34 -0.55 -9.96
C ASN A 372 14.39 -1.50 -9.37
N GLN A 373 15.09 -2.22 -10.26
CA GLN A 373 16.18 -3.12 -9.91
C GLN A 373 17.47 -2.72 -10.61
N ASP A 374 18.56 -3.29 -10.10
CA ASP A 374 19.92 -3.08 -10.59
C ASP A 374 20.29 -1.58 -10.61
N TYR A 375 19.86 -0.84 -9.58
CA TYR A 375 20.19 0.58 -9.46
C TYR A 375 21.72 0.77 -9.39
N ALA A 376 22.21 1.80 -10.08
CA ALA A 376 23.61 2.11 -10.27
C ALA A 376 24.43 1.02 -10.98
N GLN A 377 23.78 0.09 -11.70
CA GLN A 377 24.39 -0.99 -12.48
C GLN A 377 24.02 -0.89 -13.97
N PRO A 378 24.85 -1.41 -14.90
CA PRO A 378 24.57 -1.37 -16.35
C PRO A 378 23.27 -2.05 -16.76
N THR A 379 22.74 -2.93 -15.92
CA THR A 379 21.52 -3.70 -16.15
C THR A 379 20.26 -3.05 -15.55
N SER A 380 20.33 -1.80 -15.10
CA SER A 380 19.20 -1.11 -14.46
C SER A 380 17.90 -1.16 -15.29
N HIS A 381 16.82 -1.55 -14.64
CA HIS A 381 15.53 -1.80 -15.29
C HIS A 381 14.37 -1.67 -14.30
N LEU A 382 13.15 -1.62 -14.86
CA LEU A 382 11.91 -1.87 -14.14
C LEU A 382 11.52 -3.34 -14.31
N ARG A 383 11.19 -3.97 -13.18
CA ARG A 383 10.76 -5.36 -13.08
C ARG A 383 9.30 -5.45 -12.66
N ARG A 384 8.54 -6.36 -13.25
CA ARG A 384 7.12 -6.57 -12.93
C ARG A 384 6.98 -7.69 -11.90
N TYR A 385 6.03 -7.50 -11.00
CA TYR A 385 5.56 -8.54 -10.10
C TYR A 385 4.03 -8.62 -10.15
N SER A 386 3.47 -9.82 -10.26
CA SER A 386 2.03 -10.07 -10.37
C SER A 386 1.43 -10.60 -9.07
N LEU A 387 0.16 -10.26 -8.83
CA LEU A 387 -0.69 -10.83 -7.78
C LEU A 387 -2.10 -11.05 -8.32
N ARG A 388 -2.88 -11.94 -7.67
CA ARG A 388 -4.33 -11.92 -7.86
C ARG A 388 -4.91 -10.57 -7.43
N LEU A 389 -6.06 -10.17 -7.96
CA LEU A 389 -6.77 -8.99 -7.44
C LEU A 389 -7.03 -9.11 -5.93
N ASP A 390 -6.81 -8.01 -5.21
CA ASP A 390 -6.88 -7.87 -3.75
C ASP A 390 -5.87 -8.73 -2.96
N GLY A 391 -5.01 -9.46 -3.66
CA GLY A 391 -4.14 -10.51 -3.10
C GLY A 391 -2.92 -10.03 -2.32
N PHE A 392 -2.96 -8.87 -1.68
CA PHE A 392 -1.86 -8.38 -0.84
C PHE A 392 -1.69 -9.22 0.43
N ALA A 393 -2.83 -9.56 1.04
CA ALA A 393 -2.94 -10.35 2.25
C ALA A 393 -4.29 -11.09 2.26
N SER A 394 -4.41 -12.10 3.11
CA SER A 394 -5.67 -12.83 3.34
C SER A 394 -5.91 -13.06 4.82
N LEU A 395 -7.17 -13.30 5.17
CA LEU A 395 -7.51 -14.12 6.32
C LEU A 395 -7.30 -15.60 5.93
N ARG A 396 -6.43 -16.30 6.65
CA ARG A 396 -6.04 -17.68 6.37
C ARG A 396 -6.49 -18.60 7.50
N ALA A 397 -7.06 -19.75 7.13
CA ALA A 397 -7.20 -20.91 8.01
C ALA A 397 -6.52 -22.12 7.39
N ASP A 398 -5.66 -22.81 8.16
CA ASP A 398 -4.98 -24.01 7.70
C ASP A 398 -5.90 -25.25 7.73
N TYR A 399 -5.34 -26.42 7.45
CA TYR A 399 -6.10 -27.67 7.33
C TYR A 399 -6.87 -28.07 8.61
N ALA A 400 -6.41 -27.63 9.79
CA ALA A 400 -7.13 -27.83 11.05
C ALA A 400 -8.46 -27.05 11.12
N GLY A 401 -8.61 -26.03 10.28
CA GLY A 401 -9.74 -25.11 10.28
C GLY A 401 -9.58 -23.97 11.27
N GLY A 402 -10.40 -22.94 11.07
CA GLY A 402 -10.40 -21.73 11.87
C GLY A 402 -11.68 -20.92 11.66
N GLU A 403 -11.89 -19.95 12.54
CA GLU A 403 -13.04 -19.06 12.54
C GLU A 403 -12.60 -17.60 12.66
N MET A 404 -13.35 -16.72 12.01
CA MET A 404 -13.27 -15.28 12.22
C MET A 404 -14.68 -14.73 12.41
N VAL A 405 -14.86 -13.87 13.41
CA VAL A 405 -16.09 -13.09 13.57
C VAL A 405 -15.73 -11.63 13.42
N THR A 406 -16.49 -10.91 12.59
CA THR A 406 -16.25 -9.47 12.41
C THR A 406 -16.66 -8.66 13.63
N LYS A 407 -16.15 -7.43 13.73
CA LYS A 407 -16.84 -6.35 14.47
C LYS A 407 -18.27 -6.19 13.90
N PRO A 408 -19.23 -5.61 14.65
CA PRO A 408 -20.54 -5.31 14.07
C PRO A 408 -20.35 -4.39 12.86
N LEU A 409 -21.11 -4.63 11.81
CA LEU A 409 -21.01 -3.89 10.56
C LEU A 409 -22.40 -3.56 10.02
N VAL A 410 -22.49 -2.37 9.43
CA VAL A 410 -23.64 -1.89 8.68
C VAL A 410 -23.21 -1.78 7.22
N PHE A 411 -23.98 -2.42 6.35
CA PHE A 411 -23.71 -2.47 4.92
C PHE A 411 -24.91 -1.96 4.10
N ASP A 412 -24.63 -1.60 2.86
CA ASP A 412 -25.60 -1.25 1.82
C ASP A 412 -25.45 -2.26 0.68
N GLY A 413 -26.51 -3.01 0.36
CA GLY A 413 -26.47 -4.04 -0.67
C GLY A 413 -27.45 -5.19 -0.44
N SER A 414 -27.57 -6.06 -1.43
CA SER A 414 -28.44 -7.23 -1.42
C SER A 414 -27.72 -8.57 -1.48
N GLU A 415 -26.44 -8.61 -1.82
CA GLU A 415 -25.69 -9.88 -1.91
C GLU A 415 -24.30 -9.74 -1.31
N LEU A 416 -23.85 -10.75 -0.55
CA LEU A 416 -22.47 -10.81 -0.06
C LEU A 416 -21.60 -11.51 -1.11
N SER A 417 -20.60 -10.80 -1.64
CA SER A 417 -19.56 -11.37 -2.47
C SER A 417 -18.22 -11.49 -1.73
N ILE A 418 -17.48 -12.57 -2.00
CA ILE A 418 -16.15 -12.81 -1.45
C ILE A 418 -15.11 -13.09 -2.54
N ASN A 419 -13.87 -12.68 -2.27
CA ASN A 419 -12.68 -13.04 -3.02
C ASN A 419 -11.88 -14.07 -2.22
N PHE A 420 -11.75 -15.30 -2.70
CA PHE A 420 -11.20 -16.40 -1.91
C PHE A 420 -10.47 -17.45 -2.74
N SER A 421 -9.74 -18.33 -2.06
CA SER A 421 -9.15 -19.55 -2.61
C SER A 421 -9.19 -20.67 -1.57
N THR A 422 -9.55 -21.88 -1.97
CA THR A 422 -9.51 -23.07 -1.11
C THR A 422 -8.75 -24.20 -1.80
N SER A 423 -8.21 -25.13 -1.02
CA SER A 423 -7.91 -26.45 -1.59
C SER A 423 -9.21 -27.23 -1.87
N ALA A 424 -9.10 -28.35 -2.58
CA ALA A 424 -10.24 -29.25 -2.82
C ALA A 424 -10.76 -29.94 -1.55
N ALA A 425 -9.94 -30.02 -0.48
CA ALA A 425 -10.33 -30.57 0.82
C ALA A 425 -10.76 -29.48 1.83
N GLY A 426 -10.64 -28.22 1.41
CA GLY A 426 -10.99 -27.03 2.16
C GLY A 426 -12.34 -26.46 1.75
N GLY A 427 -12.74 -25.39 2.44
CA GLY A 427 -14.01 -24.73 2.21
C GLY A 427 -14.19 -23.51 3.12
N ILE A 428 -15.10 -22.63 2.73
CA ILE A 428 -15.55 -21.49 3.54
C ILE A 428 -17.07 -21.58 3.70
N LYS A 429 -17.56 -21.38 4.93
CA LYS A 429 -18.96 -21.11 5.22
C LYS A 429 -19.10 -19.78 5.94
N VAL A 430 -20.22 -19.11 5.71
CA VAL A 430 -20.51 -17.80 6.29
C VAL A 430 -21.85 -17.89 7.01
N GLU A 431 -21.85 -17.48 8.27
CA GLU A 431 -23.05 -17.25 9.06
C GLU A 431 -23.22 -15.75 9.29
N ILE A 432 -24.45 -15.26 9.18
CA ILE A 432 -24.79 -13.89 9.56
C ILE A 432 -25.46 -13.91 10.92
N GLN A 433 -24.91 -13.13 11.84
CA GLN A 433 -25.38 -12.99 13.20
C GLN A 433 -25.97 -11.60 13.42
N ASP A 434 -26.88 -11.48 14.37
CA ASP A 434 -27.29 -10.16 14.88
C ASP A 434 -26.15 -9.49 15.65
N GLU A 435 -26.38 -8.25 16.09
CA GLU A 435 -25.40 -7.48 16.84
C GLU A 435 -24.95 -8.17 18.15
N GLN A 436 -25.84 -8.96 18.76
CA GLN A 436 -25.60 -9.73 19.97
C GLN A 436 -24.82 -11.03 19.72
N GLY A 437 -24.57 -11.37 18.45
CA GLY A 437 -23.85 -12.57 18.02
C GLY A 437 -24.73 -13.82 17.94
N GLN A 438 -26.06 -13.68 17.89
CA GLN A 438 -26.97 -14.80 17.67
C GLN A 438 -27.15 -15.04 16.16
N PRO A 439 -27.06 -16.30 15.69
CA PRO A 439 -27.29 -16.62 14.28
C PRO A 439 -28.69 -16.22 13.81
N ILE A 440 -28.78 -15.51 12.67
CA ILE A 440 -30.05 -15.14 12.08
C ILE A 440 -30.64 -16.35 11.34
N PRO A 441 -31.90 -16.75 11.59
CA PRO A 441 -32.54 -17.86 10.89
C PRO A 441 -32.52 -17.68 9.37
N GLY A 442 -32.14 -18.73 8.63
CA GLY A 442 -31.96 -18.68 7.17
C GLY A 442 -30.54 -18.31 6.73
N PHE A 443 -29.73 -17.73 7.61
CA PHE A 443 -28.34 -17.33 7.36
C PHE A 443 -27.34 -18.03 8.29
N THR A 444 -27.71 -19.20 8.84
CA THR A 444 -26.88 -20.00 9.75
C THR A 444 -25.78 -20.77 9.00
N LEU A 445 -24.76 -21.27 9.71
CA LEU A 445 -23.75 -22.17 9.10
C LEU A 445 -24.36 -23.42 8.47
N ALA A 446 -25.46 -23.94 9.02
CA ALA A 446 -26.16 -25.11 8.50
C ALA A 446 -26.95 -24.80 7.22
N ASP A 447 -27.28 -23.53 7.00
CA ASP A 447 -27.97 -23.05 5.81
C ASP A 447 -27.01 -22.54 4.73
N CYS A 448 -25.79 -22.15 5.12
CA CYS A 448 -24.77 -21.70 4.18
C CYS A 448 -24.34 -22.84 3.25
N ARG A 449 -24.38 -22.58 1.95
CA ARG A 449 -23.72 -23.44 0.97
C ARG A 449 -22.21 -23.25 1.10
N GLU A 450 -21.47 -24.34 1.09
CA GLU A 450 -20.01 -24.29 1.23
C GLU A 450 -19.38 -23.68 -0.02
N GLN A 451 -18.44 -22.77 0.19
CA GLN A 451 -17.69 -22.10 -0.87
C GLN A 451 -16.38 -22.85 -1.09
N ILE A 452 -16.26 -23.51 -2.23
CA ILE A 452 -15.06 -24.24 -2.67
C ILE A 452 -14.65 -23.69 -4.04
N GLY A 453 -13.37 -23.36 -4.20
CA GLY A 453 -12.84 -22.84 -5.48
C GLY A 453 -11.80 -21.74 -5.30
N ASN A 454 -11.53 -21.04 -6.39
CA ASN A 454 -10.60 -19.92 -6.45
C ASN A 454 -11.18 -18.83 -7.34
N GLU A 455 -11.81 -17.82 -6.74
CA GLU A 455 -12.53 -16.77 -7.44
C GLU A 455 -12.27 -15.39 -6.81
N VAL A 456 -12.22 -14.36 -7.64
CA VAL A 456 -11.99 -12.97 -7.21
C VAL A 456 -13.29 -12.22 -6.85
N ASP A 457 -14.43 -12.84 -7.15
CA ASP A 457 -15.77 -12.34 -6.91
C ASP A 457 -16.77 -13.50 -6.97
N ARG A 458 -17.25 -13.98 -5.81
CA ARG A 458 -18.29 -15.00 -5.72
C ARG A 458 -19.36 -14.61 -4.72
N VAL A 459 -20.61 -14.60 -5.17
CA VAL A 459 -21.78 -14.42 -4.30
C VAL A 459 -21.97 -15.64 -3.40
N VAL A 460 -22.00 -15.39 -2.09
CA VAL A 460 -22.32 -16.38 -1.06
C VAL A 460 -23.83 -16.64 -1.08
N SER A 461 -24.22 -17.89 -0.94
CA SER A 461 -25.62 -18.28 -0.90
C SER A 461 -25.91 -19.27 0.22
N TRP A 462 -27.13 -19.18 0.72
CA TRP A 462 -27.70 -20.09 1.72
C TRP A 462 -28.77 -20.96 1.04
N LYS A 463 -29.46 -21.82 1.81
CA LYS A 463 -30.52 -22.69 1.27
C LYS A 463 -31.63 -21.91 0.56
N GLN A 464 -31.98 -20.74 1.09
CA GLN A 464 -33.08 -19.91 0.57
C GLN A 464 -32.66 -18.92 -0.54
N GLY A 465 -31.36 -18.80 -0.84
CA GLY A 465 -30.84 -17.88 -1.85
C GLY A 465 -29.66 -17.03 -1.35
N SER A 466 -29.39 -15.93 -2.04
CA SER A 466 -28.32 -14.95 -1.74
C SER A 466 -28.85 -13.59 -1.25
N ASP A 467 -30.17 -13.39 -1.18
CA ASP A 467 -30.77 -12.08 -0.89
C ASP A 467 -30.59 -11.67 0.58
N LEU A 468 -30.01 -10.49 0.78
CA LEU A 468 -29.71 -9.86 2.06
C LEU A 468 -30.44 -8.52 2.25
N LYS A 469 -31.37 -8.14 1.36
CA LYS A 469 -32.08 -6.84 1.43
C LYS A 469 -32.72 -6.56 2.78
N SER A 470 -33.26 -7.58 3.45
CA SER A 470 -33.87 -7.43 4.77
C SER A 470 -32.88 -7.09 5.90
N LEU A 471 -31.59 -7.29 5.65
CA LEU A 471 -30.50 -7.04 6.59
C LEU A 471 -29.71 -5.75 6.25
N SER A 472 -29.83 -5.23 5.02
CA SER A 472 -29.21 -3.97 4.61
C SER A 472 -29.58 -2.82 5.57
N GLY A 473 -28.57 -2.03 5.96
CA GLY A 473 -28.73 -0.94 6.92
C GLY A 473 -28.93 -1.36 8.37
N LYS A 474 -28.86 -2.65 8.71
CA LYS A 474 -28.92 -3.15 10.09
C LYS A 474 -27.54 -3.62 10.56
N PRO A 475 -27.17 -3.39 11.83
CA PRO A 475 -25.97 -3.98 12.40
C PRO A 475 -26.04 -5.51 12.39
N VAL A 476 -25.03 -6.14 11.79
CA VAL A 476 -24.84 -7.59 11.78
C VAL A 476 -23.38 -7.93 12.07
N ARG A 477 -23.08 -9.20 12.37
CA ARG A 477 -21.72 -9.74 12.33
C ARG A 477 -21.64 -10.86 11.30
N LEU A 478 -20.50 -10.98 10.63
CA LEU A 478 -20.21 -12.11 9.78
C LEU A 478 -19.31 -13.08 10.54
N LYS A 479 -19.74 -14.34 10.63
CA LYS A 479 -18.93 -15.44 11.12
C LYS A 479 -18.47 -16.29 9.94
N PHE A 480 -17.17 -16.27 9.68
CA PHE A 480 -16.53 -17.15 8.70
C PHE A 480 -16.02 -18.40 9.41
N VAL A 481 -16.38 -19.58 8.90
CA VAL A 481 -15.77 -20.86 9.27
C VAL A 481 -15.03 -21.38 8.05
N MET A 482 -13.72 -21.54 8.20
CA MET A 482 -12.79 -21.76 7.11
C MET A 482 -11.94 -22.99 7.38
N LYS A 483 -11.57 -23.72 6.34
CA LYS A 483 -10.60 -24.81 6.40
C LYS A 483 -9.79 -24.83 5.14
N ASP A 484 -8.47 -24.86 5.29
CA ASP A 484 -7.51 -24.85 4.17
C ASP A 484 -7.89 -23.84 3.08
N ALA A 485 -8.10 -22.60 3.52
CA ALA A 485 -8.69 -21.53 2.72
C ALA A 485 -8.08 -20.16 3.05
N ASP A 486 -8.06 -19.30 2.04
CA ASP A 486 -7.67 -17.90 2.08
C ASP A 486 -8.86 -17.03 1.64
N LEU A 487 -9.22 -16.04 2.45
CA LEU A 487 -10.22 -15.02 2.16
C LEU A 487 -9.51 -13.67 2.01
N TYR A 488 -9.52 -13.09 0.81
CA TYR A 488 -8.77 -11.88 0.47
C TYR A 488 -9.58 -10.61 0.65
N SER A 489 -10.87 -10.64 0.29
CA SER A 489 -11.77 -9.50 0.45
C SER A 489 -13.24 -9.94 0.52
N LEU A 490 -14.09 -9.04 1.00
CA LEU A 490 -15.55 -9.15 0.96
C LEU A 490 -16.19 -7.84 0.49
N GLN A 491 -17.40 -7.92 -0.03
CA GLN A 491 -18.19 -6.77 -0.46
C GLN A 491 -19.68 -7.09 -0.42
N PHE A 492 -20.52 -6.12 -0.01
CA PHE A 492 -21.96 -6.20 -0.23
C PHE A 492 -22.31 -5.49 -1.54
N GLN A 493 -22.91 -6.20 -2.50
CA GLN A 493 -23.23 -5.72 -3.84
C GLN A 493 -24.72 -5.36 -3.94
N LYS A 494 -25.04 -4.34 -4.75
CA LYS A 494 -26.40 -3.79 -4.95
C LYS A 494 -27.22 -4.51 -6.01
#